data_AF-A0A3P8T8T3-F1
#
_entry.id   AF-A0A3P8T8T3-F1
#
_cell.length_a   1.000
_cell.length_b   1.000
_cell.length_c   1.000
_cell.angle_alpha   90.00
_cell.angle_beta   90.00
_cell.angle_gamma   90.00
#
_symmetry.space_group_name_H-M   'P 1'
#
loop_
_entity.id
_entity.type
_entity.pdbx_description
1 polymer ?
#
loop_
_entity_poly.entity_id
_entity_poly.type
_entity_poly.pdbx_seq_one_letter_code
_entity_poly.pdbx_strand_id
1 'polypeptide(L)'
;MLHINKVSASHQTKAHPYMRRIYQHLDSLEAQDFGRSDGTLVQSFRSFGGPPDAPQGWIWFNISSLNPSMLGAELVLFRKTLHPRPLSITVALHSIAASQGNLNESPALEERQLTLDQRPSSGYDVFDVSAVLASKPLEVLGFQLRYTDENGSLVLHEALTQSLYCLDRGSLSEPLLVLYQSHPLSGDQTLEQQKHLSAV
;
A
#
# COMPACT_ATOMS: atom_id res chain seq x y z
N MET A 1 17.90 17.55 21.01
CA MET A 1 16.56 18.04 20.59
C MET A 1 16.46 17.75 19.10
N LEU A 2 15.92 16.59 18.72
CA LEU A 2 15.92 16.13 17.33
C LEU A 2 14.62 16.55 16.65
N HIS A 3 14.78 17.22 15.50
CA HIS A 3 13.72 17.73 14.67
C HIS A 3 13.15 16.58 13.84
N ILE A 4 11.91 16.17 14.11
CA ILE A 4 11.11 15.46 13.12
C ILE A 4 10.87 16.45 11.99
N ASN A 5 11.62 16.34 10.89
CA ASN A 5 11.37 17.09 9.67
C ASN A 5 10.09 16.55 9.03
N LYS A 6 8.97 16.95 9.62
CA LYS A 6 7.63 16.71 9.13
C LYS A 6 7.44 17.61 7.91
N VAL A 7 8.00 17.20 6.77
CA VAL A 7 7.77 17.85 5.47
C VAL A 7 6.34 17.50 5.05
N SER A 8 5.39 18.16 5.71
CA SER A 8 3.98 18.14 5.33
C SER A 8 3.87 19.10 4.16
N ALA A 9 3.79 18.55 2.94
CA ALA A 9 3.29 19.31 1.81
C ALA A 9 1.95 19.95 2.22
N SER A 10 1.88 21.25 2.03
CA SER A 10 0.79 22.13 2.41
C SER A 10 -0.56 21.65 1.90
N HIS A 11 -1.41 21.15 2.79
CA HIS A 11 -2.87 21.36 2.81
C HIS A 11 -3.35 20.84 4.17
N GLN A 12 -4.24 21.56 4.85
CA GLN A 12 -4.92 21.12 6.09
C GLN A 12 -5.90 19.97 5.78
N THR A 13 -5.42 18.87 5.19
CA THR A 13 -6.18 17.63 5.03
C THR A 13 -5.85 16.74 6.21
N LYS A 14 -6.88 16.41 6.99
CA LYS A 14 -6.82 15.49 8.13
C LYS A 14 -5.97 14.26 7.75
N ALA A 15 -4.97 13.96 8.59
CA ALA A 15 -4.03 12.87 8.35
C ALA A 15 -4.78 11.56 8.06
N HIS A 16 -4.32 10.82 7.03
CA HIS A 16 -4.92 9.54 6.68
C HIS A 16 -4.89 8.59 7.90
N PRO A 17 -5.99 7.88 8.23
CA PRO A 17 -6.05 7.06 9.45
C PRO A 17 -4.96 5.99 9.50
N TYR A 18 -4.59 5.41 8.36
CA TYR A 18 -3.45 4.47 8.28
C TYR A 18 -2.13 5.13 8.68
N MET A 19 -1.84 6.34 8.20
CA MET A 19 -0.62 7.08 8.58
C MET A 19 -0.59 7.40 10.07
N ARG A 20 -1.76 7.69 10.69
CA ARG A 20 -1.82 7.90 12.13
C ARG A 20 -1.32 6.68 12.91
N ARG A 21 -1.67 5.47 12.46
CA ARG A 21 -1.21 4.22 13.09
C ARG A 21 0.28 4.00 12.91
N ILE A 22 0.82 4.29 11.72
CA ILE A 22 2.27 4.24 11.48
C ILE A 22 3.00 5.17 12.45
N TYR A 23 2.58 6.42 12.55
CA TYR A 23 3.23 7.37 13.47
C TYR A 23 3.14 6.90 14.93
N GLN A 24 1.97 6.42 15.37
CA GLN A 24 1.82 5.86 16.72
C GLN A 24 2.74 4.66 16.97
N HIS A 25 2.93 3.81 15.97
CA HIS A 25 3.82 2.66 16.07
C HIS A 25 5.29 3.10 16.14
N LEU A 26 5.72 4.02 15.27
CA LEU A 26 7.07 4.58 15.30
C LEU A 26 7.38 5.27 16.64
N ASP A 27 6.45 6.08 17.14
CA ASP A 27 6.57 6.74 18.45
C ASP A 27 6.76 5.69 19.59
N SER A 28 6.07 4.56 19.49
CA SER A 28 6.18 3.47 20.48
C SER A 28 7.51 2.72 20.43
N LEU A 29 8.13 2.62 19.24
CA LEU A 29 9.43 1.99 19.06
C LEU A 29 10.56 2.88 19.56
N GLU A 30 10.49 4.18 19.28
CA GLU A 30 11.45 5.17 19.79
C GLU A 30 11.43 5.25 21.33
N ALA A 31 10.27 5.05 21.95
CA ALA A 31 10.16 4.98 23.41
C ALA A 31 10.83 3.72 24.02
N GLN A 32 11.08 2.68 23.22
CA GLN A 32 11.74 1.44 23.66
C GLN A 32 13.24 1.44 23.34
N ASP A 33 13.67 2.07 22.24
CA ASP A 33 15.06 2.19 21.83
C ASP A 33 15.76 3.42 22.45
N PHE A 34 16.15 3.32 23.72
CA PHE A 34 16.89 4.33 24.50
C PHE A 34 18.34 4.60 24.02
N GLY A 35 18.58 4.87 22.73
CA GLY A 35 19.89 5.35 22.29
C GLY A 35 20.31 5.16 20.84
N ARG A 36 19.43 4.67 19.95
CA ARG A 36 19.70 4.63 18.51
C ARG A 36 18.51 5.17 17.74
N SER A 37 18.72 6.23 16.95
CA SER A 37 18.43 6.22 15.51
C SER A 37 18.33 7.63 14.95
N ASP A 38 19.00 7.83 13.81
CA ASP A 38 18.52 8.75 12.80
C ASP A 38 17.11 8.24 12.40
N GLY A 39 16.05 8.92 12.82
CA GLY A 39 14.68 8.38 12.75
C GLY A 39 14.26 7.85 11.37
N THR A 40 13.27 6.94 11.34
CA THR A 40 12.79 6.31 10.10
C THR A 40 12.01 7.32 9.24
N LEU A 41 12.52 7.62 8.04
CA LEU A 41 11.79 8.45 7.08
C LEU A 41 10.64 7.67 6.44
N VAL A 42 9.44 8.26 6.48
CA VAL A 42 8.23 7.75 5.83
C VAL A 42 7.63 8.84 4.93
N GLN A 43 7.31 8.50 3.68
CA GLN A 43 6.53 9.35 2.77
C GLN A 43 5.20 8.69 2.43
N SER A 44 4.17 9.50 2.18
CA SER A 44 2.85 9.00 1.79
C SER A 44 2.29 9.81 0.64
N PHE A 45 1.75 9.12 -0.36
CA PHE A 45 1.17 9.71 -1.56
C PHE A 45 -0.29 9.29 -1.68
N ARG A 46 -1.17 10.26 -1.92
CA ARG A 46 -2.60 10.02 -2.17
C ARG A 46 -2.83 9.75 -3.66
N SER A 47 -3.87 9.00 -3.97
CA SER A 47 -4.24 8.72 -5.35
C SER A 47 -4.60 9.99 -6.13
N PHE A 48 -4.34 10.01 -7.44
CA PHE A 48 -4.74 11.08 -8.34
C PHE A 48 -5.44 10.55 -9.61
N GLY A 49 -5.82 11.45 -10.52
CA GLY A 49 -6.56 11.10 -11.74
C GLY A 49 -5.78 10.30 -12.80
N GLY A 50 -4.47 10.10 -12.62
CA GLY A 50 -3.60 9.52 -13.63
C GLY A 50 -3.06 10.55 -14.63
N PRO A 51 -2.04 10.19 -15.42
CA PRO A 51 -1.55 11.01 -16.52
C PRO A 51 -2.60 11.16 -17.64
N PRO A 52 -2.42 12.10 -18.59
CA PRO A 52 -3.16 12.08 -19.84
C PRO A 52 -3.04 10.70 -20.51
N ASP A 53 -4.15 10.19 -21.06
CA ASP A 53 -4.23 8.87 -21.71
C ASP A 53 -3.98 7.65 -20.79
N ALA A 54 -4.09 7.85 -19.46
CA ALA A 54 -3.97 6.75 -18.51
C ALA A 54 -5.01 5.64 -18.78
N PRO A 55 -4.59 4.37 -18.84
CA PRO A 55 -5.53 3.26 -18.92
C PRO A 55 -6.54 3.26 -17.77
N GLN A 56 -7.78 2.88 -18.07
CA GLN A 56 -8.84 2.75 -17.07
C GLN A 56 -8.61 1.58 -16.11
N GLY A 57 -9.21 1.65 -14.92
CA GLY A 57 -9.09 0.61 -13.89
C GLY A 57 -7.75 0.58 -13.15
N TRP A 58 -6.89 1.59 -13.34
CA TRP A 58 -5.63 1.76 -12.61
C TRP A 58 -5.76 2.80 -11.49
N ILE A 59 -5.09 2.53 -10.37
CA ILE A 59 -4.99 3.43 -9.22
C ILE A 59 -3.65 4.17 -9.32
N TRP A 60 -3.69 5.47 -9.56
CA TRP A 60 -2.51 6.26 -9.90
C TRP A 60 -1.98 7.09 -8.74
N PHE A 61 -0.66 7.20 -8.64
CA PHE A 61 0.08 8.00 -7.65
C PHE A 61 1.14 8.85 -8.35
N ASN A 62 1.17 10.16 -8.03
CA ASN A 62 2.26 11.04 -8.44
C ASN A 62 3.32 11.01 -7.35
N ILE A 63 4.48 10.45 -7.68
CA ILE A 63 5.61 10.27 -6.77
C ILE A 63 6.86 11.02 -7.26
N SER A 64 6.68 12.09 -8.03
CA SER A 64 7.78 12.95 -8.52
C SER A 64 8.67 13.53 -7.40
N SER A 65 8.13 13.65 -6.19
CA SER A 65 8.87 14.10 -4.99
C SER A 65 9.37 12.94 -4.10
N LEU A 66 9.41 11.72 -4.64
CA LEU A 66 9.94 10.55 -3.95
C LEU A 66 11.41 10.76 -3.56
N ASN A 67 11.72 10.53 -2.29
CA ASN A 67 13.10 10.50 -1.84
C ASN A 67 13.83 9.28 -2.45
N PRO A 68 14.96 9.45 -3.13
CA PRO A 68 15.71 8.34 -3.74
C PRO A 68 16.23 7.32 -2.71
N SER A 69 16.30 7.66 -1.41
CA SER A 69 16.71 6.73 -0.34
C SER A 69 15.63 5.74 0.08
N MET A 70 14.40 5.80 -0.47
CA MET A 70 13.34 4.85 -0.12
C MET A 70 13.65 3.44 -0.60
N LEU A 71 13.37 2.46 0.27
CA LEU A 71 13.64 1.04 0.08
C LEU A 71 12.39 0.16 0.20
N GLY A 72 11.40 0.55 1.00
CA GLY A 72 10.12 -0.16 1.17
C GLY A 72 8.94 0.61 0.60
N ALA A 73 7.93 -0.09 0.09
CA ALA A 73 6.67 0.52 -0.35
C ALA A 73 5.46 -0.38 -0.12
N GLU A 74 4.36 0.23 0.33
CA GLU A 74 3.07 -0.42 0.60
C GLU A 74 1.95 0.29 -0.17
N LEU A 75 1.16 -0.48 -0.91
CA LEU A 75 -0.13 -0.02 -1.43
C LEU A 75 -1.22 -0.36 -0.41
N VAL A 76 -1.93 0.66 0.06
CA VAL A 76 -2.90 0.55 1.15
C VAL A 76 -4.30 0.89 0.63
N LEU A 77 -5.20 -0.09 0.69
CA LEU A 77 -6.57 0.01 0.18
C LEU A 77 -7.60 -0.29 1.28
N PHE A 78 -8.52 0.65 1.53
CA PHE A 78 -9.55 0.45 2.55
C PHE A 78 -10.67 -0.46 2.06
N ARG A 79 -10.90 -1.58 2.76
CA ARG A 79 -11.95 -2.57 2.43
C ARG A 79 -13.33 -2.04 2.78
N LYS A 80 -14.02 -1.47 1.79
CA LYS A 80 -15.34 -0.84 1.94
C LYS A 80 -16.47 -1.85 2.05
N THR A 81 -16.51 -2.84 1.16
CA THR A 81 -17.59 -3.84 1.11
C THR A 81 -17.09 -5.22 1.52
N LEU A 82 -18.03 -6.05 2.00
CA LEU A 82 -17.81 -7.46 2.30
C LEU A 82 -18.81 -8.28 1.51
N HIS A 83 -18.38 -9.43 1.03
CA HIS A 83 -19.23 -10.38 0.36
C HIS A 83 -20.11 -11.09 1.41
N PRO A 84 -21.41 -11.31 1.15
CA PRO A 84 -22.33 -11.92 2.12
C PRO A 84 -22.09 -13.41 2.36
N ARG A 85 -21.25 -14.06 1.54
CA ARG A 85 -20.90 -15.49 1.64
C ARG A 85 -19.38 -15.64 1.72
N PRO A 86 -18.87 -16.68 2.39
CA PRO A 86 -17.44 -16.97 2.40
C PRO A 86 -16.97 -17.25 0.98
N LEU A 87 -16.23 -16.30 0.41
CA LEU A 87 -15.72 -16.38 -0.95
C LEU A 87 -14.27 -15.93 -0.93
N SER A 88 -13.41 -16.79 -1.47
CA SER A 88 -12.00 -16.49 -1.66
C SER A 88 -11.70 -16.28 -3.13
N ILE A 89 -10.87 -15.30 -3.44
CA ILE A 89 -10.36 -15.04 -4.78
C ILE A 89 -8.86 -14.89 -4.72
N THR A 90 -8.17 -15.21 -5.80
CA THR A 90 -6.75 -14.86 -5.95
C THR A 90 -6.67 -13.49 -6.60
N VAL A 91 -5.78 -12.64 -6.09
CA VAL A 91 -5.49 -11.32 -6.65
C VAL A 91 -4.01 -11.24 -7.00
N ALA A 92 -3.74 -10.84 -8.24
CA ALA A 92 -2.41 -10.46 -8.71
C ALA A 92 -2.35 -8.94 -8.82
N LEU A 93 -1.35 -8.34 -8.19
CA LEU A 93 -1.10 -6.90 -8.23
C LEU A 93 -0.11 -6.58 -9.34
N HIS A 94 -0.54 -5.82 -10.33
CA HIS A 94 0.32 -5.33 -11.40
C HIS A 94 0.66 -3.86 -11.17
N SER A 95 1.83 -3.46 -11.65
CA SER A 95 2.22 -2.05 -11.65
C SER A 95 2.56 -1.58 -13.05
N ILE A 96 2.40 -0.27 -13.25
CA ILE A 96 2.86 0.42 -14.44
C ILE A 96 3.57 1.67 -13.96
N ALA A 97 4.76 1.91 -14.49
CA ALA A 97 5.54 3.10 -14.19
C ALA A 97 5.61 3.98 -15.42
N ALA A 98 5.41 5.28 -15.22
CA ALA A 98 5.79 6.28 -16.22
C ALA A 98 7.20 6.76 -15.91
N SER A 99 8.12 6.53 -16.85
CA SER A 99 9.44 7.15 -16.83
C SER A 99 9.70 7.72 -18.23
N GLN A 100 10.01 9.01 -18.30
CA GLN A 100 10.33 9.70 -19.57
C GLN A 100 9.24 9.58 -20.66
N GLY A 101 7.96 9.57 -20.26
CA GLY A 101 6.82 9.57 -21.17
C GLY A 101 6.36 8.21 -21.69
N ASN A 102 7.05 7.11 -21.37
CA ASN A 102 6.60 5.75 -21.70
C ASN A 102 6.01 5.05 -20.47
N LEU A 103 4.87 4.39 -20.66
CA LEU A 103 4.22 3.55 -19.66
C LEU A 103 4.68 2.10 -19.85
N ASN A 104 5.41 1.57 -18.87
CA ASN A 104 5.87 0.17 -18.90
C ASN A 104 5.17 -0.62 -17.80
N GLU A 105 4.38 -1.61 -18.19
CA GLU A 105 3.75 -2.55 -17.25
C GLU A 105 4.80 -3.57 -16.76
N SER A 106 4.85 -3.78 -15.45
CA SER A 106 5.68 -4.80 -14.83
C SER A 106 4.98 -6.17 -14.82
N PRO A 107 5.74 -7.27 -14.63
CA PRO A 107 5.15 -8.50 -14.12
C PRO A 107 4.35 -8.27 -12.82
N ALA A 108 3.54 -9.25 -12.43
CA ALA A 108 2.83 -9.21 -11.15
C ALA A 108 3.84 -9.03 -10.00
N LEU A 109 3.61 -8.03 -9.16
CA LEU A 109 4.44 -7.70 -8.00
C LEU A 109 4.20 -8.67 -6.84
N GLU A 110 2.93 -9.00 -6.64
CA GLU A 110 2.46 -9.87 -5.58
C GLU A 110 1.25 -10.64 -6.10
N GLU A 111 1.13 -11.90 -5.71
CA GLU A 111 -0.09 -12.68 -5.87
C GLU A 111 -0.49 -13.25 -4.52
N ARG A 112 -1.75 -13.07 -4.13
CA ARG A 112 -2.26 -13.56 -2.84
C ARG A 112 -3.74 -13.90 -2.88
N GLN A 113 -4.18 -14.70 -1.94
CA GLN A 113 -5.61 -14.97 -1.75
C GLN A 113 -6.25 -13.89 -0.88
N LEU A 114 -7.46 -13.45 -1.26
CA LEU A 114 -8.30 -12.55 -0.49
C LEU A 114 -9.60 -13.26 -0.11
N THR A 115 -9.90 -13.28 1.19
CA THR A 115 -11.20 -13.69 1.74
C THR A 115 -12.13 -12.48 1.76
N LEU A 116 -13.25 -12.55 1.03
CA LEU A 116 -14.10 -11.37 0.76
C LEU A 116 -15.20 -11.12 1.79
N ASP A 117 -15.54 -12.11 2.62
CA ASP A 117 -16.53 -12.00 3.69
C ASP A 117 -15.96 -11.42 4.98
N GLN A 118 -14.64 -11.24 5.05
CA GLN A 118 -13.94 -10.75 6.23
C GLN A 118 -13.16 -9.49 5.92
N ARG A 119 -13.19 -8.54 6.85
CA ARG A 119 -12.36 -7.33 6.78
C ARG A 119 -11.04 -7.60 7.51
N PRO A 120 -9.88 -7.18 6.97
CA PRO A 120 -8.63 -7.17 7.73
C PRO A 120 -8.80 -6.46 9.08
N SER A 121 -8.07 -6.87 10.12
CA SER A 121 -8.12 -6.24 11.45
C SER A 121 -7.86 -4.73 11.40
N SER A 122 -6.95 -4.32 10.51
CA SER A 122 -6.64 -2.93 10.23
C SER A 122 -7.77 -2.19 9.49
N GLY A 123 -8.64 -2.91 8.78
CA GLY A 123 -9.59 -2.36 7.81
C GLY A 123 -9.01 -2.14 6.42
N TYR A 124 -7.71 -2.38 6.24
CA TYR A 124 -6.99 -2.14 4.99
C TYR A 124 -6.37 -3.44 4.49
N ASP A 125 -6.47 -3.67 3.19
CA ASP A 125 -5.57 -4.57 2.49
C ASP A 125 -4.30 -3.80 2.15
N VAL A 126 -3.18 -4.35 2.59
CA VAL A 126 -1.84 -3.80 2.39
C VAL A 126 -1.09 -4.77 1.49
N PHE A 127 -0.54 -4.26 0.39
CA PHE A 127 0.25 -5.02 -0.58
C PHE A 127 1.68 -4.49 -0.60
N ASP A 128 2.65 -5.40 -0.63
CA ASP A 128 4.05 -5.03 -0.78
C ASP A 128 4.33 -4.69 -2.24
N VAL A 129 4.72 -3.44 -2.48
CA VAL A 129 5.06 -2.94 -3.81
C VAL A 129 6.50 -2.45 -3.88
N SER A 130 7.35 -2.85 -2.93
CA SER A 130 8.75 -2.42 -2.82
C SER A 130 9.55 -2.70 -4.10
N ALA A 131 9.19 -3.76 -4.85
CA ALA A 131 9.82 -4.11 -6.11
C ALA A 131 9.76 -2.99 -7.17
N VAL A 132 8.78 -2.08 -7.13
CA VAL A 132 8.72 -0.94 -8.07
C VAL A 132 9.91 0.01 -7.88
N LEU A 133 10.49 0.06 -6.69
CA LEU A 133 11.59 0.96 -6.34
C LEU A 133 12.92 0.60 -7.02
N ALA A 134 13.01 -0.58 -7.63
CA ALA A 134 14.15 -0.95 -8.46
C ALA A 134 14.22 -0.13 -9.77
N SER A 135 13.10 0.42 -10.25
CA SER A 135 12.99 1.09 -11.55
C SER A 135 13.06 2.62 -11.46
N LYS A 136 14.05 3.17 -10.73
CA LYS A 136 14.25 4.62 -10.58
C LYS A 136 14.88 5.23 -11.87
N PRO A 137 14.53 6.47 -12.26
CA PRO A 137 13.62 7.41 -11.58
C PRO A 137 12.14 7.11 -11.86
N LEU A 138 11.32 7.29 -10.83
CA LEU A 138 9.87 7.12 -10.88
C LEU A 138 9.18 8.47 -10.67
N GLU A 139 8.28 8.83 -11.58
CA GLU A 139 7.48 10.05 -11.45
C GLU A 139 6.01 9.73 -11.18
N VAL A 140 5.49 8.70 -11.85
CA VAL A 140 4.11 8.26 -11.73
C VAL A 140 4.08 6.73 -11.65
N LEU A 141 3.30 6.22 -10.71
CA LEU A 141 3.00 4.79 -10.57
C LEU A 141 1.50 4.56 -10.68
N GLY A 142 1.13 3.53 -11.42
CA GLY A 142 -0.21 2.97 -11.43
C GLY A 142 -0.20 1.56 -10.89
N PHE A 143 -1.27 1.18 -10.21
CA PHE A 143 -1.51 -0.20 -9.78
C PHE A 143 -2.86 -0.72 -10.28
N GLN A 144 -2.91 -1.99 -10.68
CA GLN A 144 -4.14 -2.68 -11.04
C GLN A 144 -4.20 -4.03 -10.33
N LEU A 145 -5.35 -4.31 -9.74
CA LEU A 145 -5.64 -5.60 -9.12
C LEU A 145 -6.35 -6.46 -10.16
N ARG A 146 -5.78 -7.63 -10.47
CA ARG A 146 -6.37 -8.62 -11.37
C ARG A 146 -6.80 -9.83 -10.56
N TYR A 147 -8.04 -10.24 -10.71
CA TYR A 147 -8.66 -11.26 -9.88
C TYR A 147 -8.98 -12.52 -10.68
N THR A 148 -8.67 -13.66 -10.10
CA THR A 148 -9.03 -14.98 -10.60
C THR A 148 -9.86 -15.71 -9.55
N ASP A 149 -10.93 -16.37 -9.99
CA ASP A 149 -11.68 -17.29 -9.14
C ASP A 149 -11.01 -18.67 -9.07
N GLU A 150 -11.59 -19.59 -8.31
CA GLU A 150 -11.09 -20.97 -8.15
C GLU A 150 -11.00 -21.75 -9.47
N ASN A 151 -11.71 -21.30 -10.51
CA ASN A 151 -11.71 -21.91 -11.84
C ASN A 151 -10.76 -21.18 -12.82
N GLY A 152 -10.03 -20.16 -12.36
CA GLY A 152 -9.13 -19.34 -13.18
C GLY A 152 -9.86 -18.36 -14.10
N SER A 153 -11.17 -18.15 -13.93
CA SER A 153 -11.94 -17.22 -14.77
C SER A 153 -11.66 -15.77 -14.38
N LEU A 154 -11.37 -14.95 -15.39
CA LEU A 154 -11.12 -13.52 -15.22
C LEU A 154 -12.42 -12.79 -14.90
N VAL A 155 -12.51 -12.23 -13.70
CA VAL A 155 -13.61 -11.37 -13.27
C VAL A 155 -13.43 -9.97 -13.85
N LEU A 156 -14.50 -9.18 -14.01
CA LEU A 156 -14.42 -7.74 -14.32
C LEU A 156 -13.61 -7.01 -13.23
N HIS A 157 -12.29 -6.90 -13.43
CA HIS A 157 -11.33 -6.46 -12.42
C HIS A 157 -11.61 -5.06 -11.89
N GLU A 158 -11.96 -4.14 -12.79
CA GLU A 158 -12.27 -2.77 -12.42
C GLU A 158 -13.51 -2.68 -11.53
N ALA A 159 -14.61 -3.31 -11.95
CA ALA A 159 -15.87 -3.31 -11.21
C ALA A 159 -15.69 -3.94 -9.82
N LEU A 160 -14.92 -5.04 -9.73
CA LEU A 160 -14.64 -5.67 -8.46
C LEU A 160 -13.78 -4.78 -7.55
N THR A 161 -12.74 -4.13 -8.09
CA THR A 161 -11.91 -3.19 -7.32
C THR A 161 -12.74 -2.01 -6.79
N GLN A 162 -13.58 -1.42 -7.64
CA GLN A 162 -14.48 -0.31 -7.26
C GLN A 162 -15.51 -0.73 -6.21
N SER A 163 -15.98 -1.98 -6.27
CA SER A 163 -16.89 -2.53 -5.27
C SER A 163 -16.19 -2.76 -3.93
N LEU A 164 -15.01 -3.40 -3.95
CA LEU A 164 -14.28 -3.82 -2.74
C LEU A 164 -13.67 -2.65 -1.97
N TYR A 165 -13.14 -1.65 -2.67
CA TYR A 165 -12.32 -0.61 -2.07
C TYR A 165 -12.92 0.80 -2.18
N CYS A 166 -12.58 1.67 -1.21
CA CYS A 166 -12.85 3.10 -1.34
C CYS A 166 -11.80 3.73 -2.26
N LEU A 167 -12.21 4.11 -3.48
CA LEU A 167 -11.36 4.77 -4.48
C LEU A 167 -11.65 6.28 -4.60
N ASP A 168 -12.53 6.80 -3.74
CA ASP A 168 -13.00 8.19 -3.78
C ASP A 168 -11.87 9.14 -3.37
N ARG A 169 -11.31 9.86 -4.35
CA ARG A 169 -10.23 10.84 -4.12
C ARG A 169 -10.67 11.92 -3.14
N GLY A 170 -9.77 12.29 -2.22
CA GLY A 170 -10.06 13.27 -1.17
C GLY A 170 -10.85 12.72 0.03
N SER A 171 -11.26 11.44 0.00
CA SER A 171 -11.76 10.74 1.18
C SER A 171 -10.65 10.49 2.21
N LEU A 172 -11.02 10.32 3.48
CA LEU A 172 -10.08 9.88 4.51
C LEU A 172 -9.61 8.44 4.31
N SER A 173 -10.33 7.66 3.50
CA SER A 173 -10.04 6.26 3.20
C SER A 173 -9.66 6.04 1.73
N GLU A 174 -9.27 7.10 1.03
CA GLU A 174 -8.78 6.99 -0.35
C GLU A 174 -7.51 6.12 -0.43
N PRO A 175 -7.18 5.55 -1.60
CA PRO A 175 -5.97 4.76 -1.75
C PRO A 175 -4.72 5.55 -1.37
N LEU A 176 -3.82 4.89 -0.65
CA LEU A 176 -2.60 5.48 -0.14
C LEU A 176 -1.40 4.62 -0.52
N LEU A 177 -0.36 5.24 -1.05
CA LEU A 177 0.94 4.63 -1.25
C LEU A 177 1.87 5.13 -0.15
N VAL A 178 2.45 4.23 0.64
CA VAL A 178 3.35 4.56 1.75
C VAL A 178 4.74 4.02 1.43
N LEU A 179 5.78 4.83 1.66
CA LEU A 179 7.17 4.46 1.40
C LEU A 179 8.05 4.70 2.61
N TYR A 180 9.01 3.79 2.79
CA TYR A 180 9.88 3.72 3.95
C TYR A 180 11.34 3.72 3.53
N GLN A 181 12.20 4.42 4.28
CA GLN A 181 13.64 4.45 4.05
C GLN A 181 14.35 3.15 4.46
N SER A 182 13.84 2.46 5.47
CA SER A 182 14.21 1.08 5.81
C SER A 182 13.08 0.14 5.39
N HIS A 183 13.37 -1.18 5.24
CA HIS A 183 12.34 -2.15 4.89
C HIS A 183 11.13 -2.00 5.81
N PRO A 184 9.90 -2.19 5.31
CA PRO A 184 8.69 -2.09 6.12
C PRO A 184 8.88 -2.94 7.36
N LEU A 185 8.51 -2.39 8.52
CA LEU A 185 8.46 -3.14 9.76
C LEU A 185 7.31 -4.15 9.60
N SER A 186 7.58 -5.29 8.97
CA SER A 186 6.66 -6.42 8.83
C SER A 186 6.43 -7.03 10.22
N GLY A 187 5.74 -6.29 11.08
CA GLY A 187 5.35 -6.68 12.42
C GLY A 187 3.90 -7.14 12.42
N ASP A 188 3.57 -8.21 11.68
CA ASP A 188 2.37 -9.01 11.97
C ASP A 188 2.37 -10.44 11.37
N GLN A 189 3.54 -11.06 11.19
CA GLN A 189 3.63 -12.51 10.85
C GLN A 189 4.46 -13.35 11.82
N THR A 190 4.88 -12.81 12.98
CA THR A 190 5.82 -13.52 13.87
C THR A 190 5.32 -13.72 15.32
N LEU A 191 4.00 -13.74 15.55
CA LEU A 191 3.45 -14.16 16.85
C LEU A 191 2.65 -15.48 16.86
N GLU A 192 2.37 -16.08 15.70
CA GLU A 192 1.69 -17.39 15.62
C GLU A 192 2.65 -18.58 15.59
N GLN A 193 3.93 -18.42 15.20
CA GLN A 193 4.88 -19.54 15.15
C GLN A 193 5.59 -19.86 16.48
N GLN A 194 5.50 -19.01 17.51
CA GLN A 194 6.15 -19.28 18.80
C GLN A 194 5.28 -19.97 19.84
N LYS A 195 3.97 -20.19 19.58
CA LYS A 195 3.11 -20.97 20.49
C LYS A 195 3.15 -22.48 20.26
N HIS A 196 3.77 -22.97 19.18
CA HIS A 196 3.78 -24.41 18.89
C HIS A 196 5.08 -25.14 19.25
N LEU A 197 6.09 -24.43 19.77
CA LEU A 197 7.38 -25.01 20.18
C LEU A 197 7.54 -25.18 21.70
N SER A 198 6.49 -24.93 22.49
CA SER A 198 6.50 -25.15 23.95
C SER A 198 5.69 -26.38 24.39
N ALA A 199 5.28 -27.23 23.46
CA ALA A 199 4.55 -28.47 23.74
C ALA A 199 5.21 -29.66 23.06
N VAL A 200 6.48 -29.92 23.39
CA VAL A 200 7.11 -31.25 23.32
C VAL A 200 8.00 -31.41 24.54
#